data_AF-A0A1M4ZVI1-F1
#
_entry.id   AF-A0A1M4ZVI1-F1
#
_cell.length_a   1.000
_cell.length_b   1.000
_cell.length_c   1.000
_cell.angle_alpha   90.00
_cell.angle_beta   90.00
_cell.angle_gamma   90.00
#
_symmetry.space_group_name_H-M   'P 1'
#
loop_
_entity.id
_entity.type
_entity.pdbx_description
1 polymer ?
#
loop_
_entity_poly.entity_id
_entity_poly.type
_entity_poly.pdbx_seq_one_letter_code
_entity_poly.pdbx_strand_id
1 'polypeptide(L)' 'YGPAARKAWMALVSYINDKGAVREVCVGTNKKNSKQYYYDRPRNTGDYHGQAPYLWCTVALLEK' A
#
# COMPACT_ATOMS: atom_id res chain seq x y z
N TYR A 1 -3.16 9.16 17.48
CA TYR A 1 -3.47 8.58 16.16
C TYR A 1 -3.76 7.08 16.14
N GLY A 2 -3.59 6.34 17.26
CA GLY A 2 -3.82 4.88 17.30
C GLY A 2 -5.12 4.37 16.67
N PRO A 3 -6.30 4.96 16.97
CA PRO A 3 -7.56 4.54 16.34
C PRO A 3 -7.57 4.68 14.81
N ALA A 4 -6.99 5.75 14.27
CA ALA A 4 -6.88 5.96 12.83
C ALA A 4 -5.95 4.93 12.17
N ALA A 5 -4.79 4.66 12.77
CA ALA A 5 -3.84 3.66 12.29
C ALA A 5 -4.46 2.25 12.29
N ARG A 6 -5.16 1.87 13.37
CA ARG A 6 -5.86 0.58 13.44
C ARG A 6 -6.93 0.45 12.37
N LYS A 7 -7.75 1.50 12.17
CA LYS A 7 -8.79 1.51 11.12
C LYS A 7 -8.18 1.34 9.73
N ALA A 8 -7.08 2.04 9.45
CA ALA A 8 -6.36 1.90 8.18
C ALA A 8 -5.80 0.49 7.99
N TRP A 9 -5.13 -0.06 9.00
CA TRP A 9 -4.56 -1.41 8.94
C TRP A 9 -5.63 -2.48 8.63
N MET A 10 -6.77 -2.43 9.32
CA MET A 10 -7.87 -3.37 9.08
C MET A 10 -8.41 -3.27 7.65
N ALA A 11 -8.42 -2.08 7.03
CA ALA A 11 -8.80 -1.91 5.63
C ALA A 11 -7.72 -2.44 4.68
N LEU A 12 -6.44 -2.14 4.94
CA LEU A 12 -5.30 -2.53 4.11
C LEU A 12 -5.13 -4.06 4.02
N VAL A 13 -5.35 -4.80 5.12
CA VAL A 13 -5.26 -6.28 5.10
C VAL A 13 -6.13 -6.91 4.01
N SER A 14 -7.29 -6.31 3.70
CA SER A 14 -8.18 -6.81 2.63
C SER A 14 -7.61 -6.71 1.21
N TYR A 15 -6.52 -5.96 1.01
CA TYR A 15 -5.83 -5.83 -0.27
C TYR A 15 -4.75 -6.90 -0.48
N ILE A 16 -4.45 -7.73 0.52
CA ILE A 16 -3.59 -8.89 0.37
C ILE A 16 -4.42 -10.01 -0.28
N ASN A 17 -3.93 -10.60 -1.38
CA ASN A 17 -4.61 -11.75 -2.01
C ASN A 17 -4.27 -13.08 -1.31
N ASP A 18 -4.87 -14.15 -1.82
CA ASP A 18 -4.66 -15.54 -1.38
C ASP A 18 -3.19 -16.02 -1.46
N LYS A 19 -2.39 -15.39 -2.32
CA LYS A 19 -0.94 -15.65 -2.48
C LYS A 19 -0.06 -14.75 -1.61
N GLY A 20 -0.65 -13.93 -0.74
CA GLY A 20 0.09 -12.99 0.11
C GLY A 20 0.61 -11.73 -0.61
N ALA A 21 0.20 -11.51 -1.86
CA ALA A 21 0.61 -10.34 -2.64
C ALA A 21 -0.33 -9.15 -2.42
N VAL A 22 0.24 -7.97 -2.16
CA VAL A 22 -0.52 -6.72 -2.02
C VAL A 22 -1.01 -6.25 -3.39
N ARG A 23 -2.32 -5.99 -3.50
CA ARG A 23 -2.98 -5.46 -4.72
C ARG A 23 -3.06 -3.93 -4.69
N GLU A 24 -3.43 -3.34 -5.83
CA GLU A 24 -3.71 -1.91 -5.99
C GLU A 24 -2.53 -0.96 -5.71
N VAL A 25 -1.29 -1.43 -5.89
CA VAL A 25 -0.09 -0.62 -5.67
C VAL A 25 0.22 0.18 -6.94
N CYS A 26 0.30 1.51 -6.83
CA CYS A 26 0.75 2.36 -7.93
C CYS A 26 2.17 1.96 -8.37
N VAL A 27 2.38 1.76 -9.66
CA VAL A 27 3.71 1.47 -10.20
C VAL A 27 4.65 2.66 -10.02
N GLY A 28 5.96 2.44 -10.20
CA GLY A 28 6.97 3.50 -10.22
C GLY A 28 6.51 4.73 -11.02
N THR A 29 6.52 5.89 -10.38
CA THR A 29 5.90 7.12 -10.89
C THR A 29 6.88 8.27 -10.79
N ASN A 30 7.08 9.00 -11.88
CA ASN A 30 7.98 10.15 -11.95
C ASN A 30 7.22 11.46 -11.69
N LYS A 31 7.92 12.59 -11.64
CA LYS A 31 7.32 13.92 -11.54
C LYS A 31 6.76 14.35 -12.90
N LYS A 32 5.50 14.82 -12.93
CA LYS A 32 4.88 15.47 -14.08
C LYS A 32 3.89 16.54 -13.63
N ASN A 33 3.84 17.68 -14.31
CA ASN A 33 2.84 18.72 -14.01
C ASN A 33 1.49 18.40 -14.67
N SER A 34 0.87 17.28 -14.28
CA SER A 34 -0.41 16.83 -14.82
C SER A 34 -1.15 15.99 -13.78
N LYS A 35 -2.34 16.44 -13.38
CA LYS A 35 -3.21 15.69 -12.47
C LYS A 35 -3.64 14.35 -13.10
N GLN A 36 -4.03 14.38 -14.37
CA GLN A 36 -4.50 13.20 -15.09
C GLN A 36 -3.44 12.10 -15.15
N TYR A 37 -2.16 12.48 -15.33
CA TYR A 37 -1.04 11.53 -15.26
C TYR A 37 -0.99 10.71 -13.97
N TYR A 38 -1.31 11.32 -12.82
CA TYR A 38 -1.33 10.63 -11.53
C TYR A 38 -2.58 9.78 -11.34
N TYR A 39 -3.72 10.22 -11.89
CA TYR A 39 -4.98 9.47 -11.82
C TYR A 39 -4.95 8.21 -12.69
N ASP A 40 -4.25 8.26 -13.82
CA ASP A 40 -4.13 7.16 -14.77
C ASP A 40 -3.00 6.18 -14.45
N ARG A 41 -2.32 6.31 -13.29
CA ARG A 41 -1.20 5.40 -12.97
C ARG A 41 -1.71 3.96 -12.88
N PRO A 42 -1.11 3.02 -13.65
CA PRO A 42 -1.41 1.61 -13.52
C PRO A 42 -1.14 1.13 -12.10
N ARG A 43 -1.84 0.06 -11.72
CA ARG A 43 -1.66 -0.59 -10.44
C ARG A 43 -1.17 -2.01 -10.66
N ASN A 44 -0.25 -2.44 -9.80
CA ASN A 44 0.37 -3.75 -9.88
C ASN A 44 0.11 -4.55 -8.58
N THR A 45 0.05 -5.87 -8.72
CA THR A 45 -0.09 -6.81 -7.61
C THR A 45 1.27 -7.40 -7.27
N GLY A 46 1.65 -7.40 -6.00
CA GLY A 46 2.95 -7.89 -5.54
C GLY A 46 4.11 -6.94 -5.81
N ASP A 47 3.82 -5.66 -6.08
CA ASP A 47 4.84 -4.63 -6.25
C ASP A 47 5.56 -4.37 -4.90
N TYR A 48 6.91 -4.35 -4.92
CA TYR A 48 7.71 -4.19 -3.72
C TYR A 48 7.54 -2.84 -3.02
N HIS A 49 7.14 -1.78 -3.75
CA HIS A 49 6.81 -0.50 -3.14
C HIS A 49 5.58 -0.60 -2.22
N GLY A 50 4.71 -1.60 -2.42
CA GLY A 50 3.59 -1.91 -1.52
C GLY A 50 3.91 -3.03 -0.53
N GLN A 51 4.60 -4.08 -0.97
CA GLN A 51 4.90 -5.24 -0.14
C GLN A 51 5.78 -4.89 1.07
N ALA A 52 6.86 -4.12 0.86
CA ALA A 52 7.79 -3.78 1.94
C ALA A 52 7.16 -2.87 3.02
N PRO A 53 6.39 -1.81 2.67
CA PRO A 53 5.70 -1.02 3.70
C PRO A 53 4.68 -1.79 4.52
N TYR A 54 3.99 -2.78 3.96
CA TYR A 54 3.07 -3.63 4.75
C TYR A 54 3.82 -4.41 5.84
N LEU A 55 5.00 -4.94 5.52
CA LEU A 55 5.85 -5.63 6.50
C LEU A 55 6.30 -4.66 7.59
N TRP A 56 6.74 -3.45 7.24
CA TRP A 56 7.09 -2.43 8.23
C TRP A 56 5.92 -2.00 9.09
N CYS A 57 4.72 -1.81 8.53
CA CYS A 57 3.52 -1.54 9.31
C CYS A 57 3.22 -2.67 10.30
N THR A 58 3.40 -3.92 9.88
CA THR A 58 3.19 -5.08 10.75
C THR A 58 4.15 -5.05 11.94
N VAL A 59 5.44 -4.81 11.69
CA VAL A 59 6.45 -4.66 12.75
C VAL A 59 6.07 -3.52 13.70
N ALA A 60 5.79 -2.33 13.17
CA ALA A 60 5.45 -1.16 13.99
C ALA A 60 4.15 -1.33 14.81
N LEU A 61 3.21 -2.18 14.37
CA LEU A 61 1.98 -2.49 15.10
C LEU A 61 2.18 -3.58 16.16
N LEU A 62 3.20 -4.42 16.03
CA LEU A 62 3.54 -5.49 16.97
C LEU A 62 4.53 -5.03 18.05
N GLU A 63 5.37 -4.04 17.73
CA GLU A 63 6.25 -3.40 18.69
C GLU A 63 5.46 -2.61 19.74
N LYS A 64 5.95 -2.65 20.99
CA LYS A 64 5.34 -2.01 22.15
C LYS A 64 5.95 -0.64 22.42
#